data_AF-A0AAV1FYD5-F1
#
_entry.id   AF-A0AAV1FYD5-F1
#
_cell.length_a   1.000
_cell.length_b   1.000
_cell.length_c   1.000
_cell.angle_alpha   90.00
_cell.angle_beta   90.00
_cell.angle_gamma   90.00
#
_symmetry.space_group_name_H-M   'P 1'
#
loop_
_entity.id
_entity.type
_entity.pdbx_description
1 polymer ?
#
loop_
_entity_poly.entity_id
_entity_poly.type
_entity_poly.pdbx_seq_one_letter_code
_entity_poly.pdbx_strand_id
1 'polypeptide(L)'
;MALLGQWRDDFTPNCNSRVCSWHFPDGKAAGPSRFAWNEGKTFPGHLSHPPEKKKKVVPLPTSGEDEGTNELELHNADMATAETPSTSENPSTTNSVEVLEIEVDMLRRENEKLKNELEKQKQTFFFSQISSNSDKVRYFTGLPDAATVLFLETLLSKFELKYHSDWTVQFMPLVDQLLLTLMKLRLNCGHLDLATRFNCSTATVTNIFLTIVSALYDILYVGMLENNIPSTAKNQTSLPECFRPFPNCRIVLDCTEVAVSKPERLDTQSHLYSQYKGRTTHKTLIVHTRRSEEKQTYLQC
;
A
#
# COMPACT_ATOMS: atom_id res chain seq x y z
N MET A 1 29.93 -9.47 8.59
CA MET A 1 30.63 -10.57 9.30
C MET A 1 29.74 -11.80 9.25
N ALA A 2 30.19 -12.87 8.62
CA ALA A 2 29.46 -14.13 8.52
C ALA A 2 29.45 -14.82 9.90
N LEU A 3 28.27 -15.18 10.39
CA LEU A 3 28.12 -16.06 11.54
C LEU A 3 28.61 -17.45 11.13
N LEU A 4 29.87 -17.77 11.47
CA LEU A 4 30.38 -19.12 11.46
C LEU A 4 29.55 -19.94 12.44
N GLY A 5 28.63 -20.76 11.92
CA GLY A 5 27.86 -21.70 12.72
C GLY A 5 28.79 -22.69 13.40
N GLN A 6 28.89 -22.59 14.73
CA GLN A 6 29.62 -23.56 15.53
C GLN A 6 29.01 -24.96 15.33
N TRP A 7 29.85 -25.88 14.86
CA TRP A 7 29.61 -27.31 14.95
C TRP A 7 29.40 -27.66 16.44
N ARG A 8 28.36 -28.43 16.76
CA ARG A 8 28.24 -29.05 18.09
C ARG A 8 28.74 -30.47 17.94
N ASP A 9 29.93 -30.74 18.47
CA ASP A 9 30.59 -32.04 18.35
C ASP A 9 29.74 -33.19 18.93
N ASP A 10 28.80 -32.89 19.83
CA ASP A 10 27.94 -33.87 20.52
C ASP A 10 26.48 -33.92 20.03
N PHE A 11 26.15 -33.36 18.85
CA PHE A 11 24.77 -33.39 18.37
C PHE A 11 24.40 -34.75 17.75
N THR A 12 23.51 -35.50 18.41
CA THR A 12 22.93 -36.74 17.87
C THR A 12 21.57 -36.46 17.21
N PRO A 13 21.43 -36.60 15.88
CA PRO A 13 20.16 -36.37 15.18
C PRO A 13 19.09 -37.39 15.60
N ASN A 14 17.84 -36.95 15.68
CA ASN A 14 16.66 -37.80 15.90
C ASN A 14 15.67 -37.71 14.72
N CYS A 15 14.56 -38.46 14.77
CA CYS A 15 13.55 -38.54 13.69
C CYS A 15 12.91 -37.18 13.31
N ASN A 16 12.99 -36.19 14.19
CA ASN A 16 12.47 -34.84 13.96
C ASN A 16 13.57 -33.84 13.55
N SER A 17 14.82 -34.26 13.51
CA SER A 17 15.92 -33.42 13.07
C SER A 17 15.84 -33.21 11.56
N ARG A 18 15.97 -31.94 11.12
CA ARG A 18 16.03 -31.57 9.71
C ARG A 18 17.41 -30.98 9.45
N VAL A 19 18.18 -31.67 8.62
CA VAL A 19 19.59 -31.37 8.34
C VAL A 19 19.66 -30.76 6.93
N CYS A 20 20.18 -29.54 6.79
CA CYS A 20 20.38 -28.95 5.46
C CYS A 20 21.58 -29.62 4.77
N SER A 21 21.67 -29.51 3.44
CA SER A 21 22.67 -30.24 2.62
C SER A 21 24.14 -29.91 2.92
N TRP A 22 24.39 -28.93 3.78
CA TRP A 22 25.72 -28.53 4.23
C TRP A 22 26.22 -29.32 5.45
N HIS A 23 25.33 -30.10 6.08
CA HIS A 23 25.62 -30.85 7.31
C HIS A 23 25.61 -32.36 7.08
N PHE A 24 25.77 -32.82 5.84
CA PHE A 24 26.02 -34.23 5.56
C PHE A 24 27.43 -34.60 6.03
N PRO A 25 27.64 -35.77 6.67
CA PRO A 25 28.95 -36.17 7.22
C PRO A 25 30.08 -36.10 6.18
N ASP A 26 29.78 -36.47 4.94
CA ASP A 26 30.73 -36.49 3.82
C ASP A 26 30.59 -35.26 2.89
N GLY A 27 29.87 -34.23 3.33
CA GLY A 27 29.64 -32.99 2.61
C GLY A 27 28.58 -33.06 1.50
N LYS A 28 28.33 -31.92 0.85
CA LYS A 28 27.21 -31.73 -0.10
C LYS A 28 27.26 -32.67 -1.30
N ALA A 29 28.46 -33.01 -1.79
CA ALA A 29 28.65 -33.84 -2.98
C ALA A 29 28.30 -35.32 -2.75
N ALA A 30 28.44 -35.80 -1.51
CA ALA A 30 28.13 -37.18 -1.14
C ALA A 30 26.63 -37.44 -0.91
N GLY A 31 25.84 -36.37 -0.70
CA GLY A 31 24.41 -36.46 -0.43
C GLY A 31 24.09 -36.93 1.01
N PRO A 32 22.80 -37.06 1.36
CA PRO A 32 22.39 -37.46 2.71
C PRO A 32 22.80 -38.90 3.01
N SER A 33 23.26 -39.17 4.24
CA SER A 33 23.54 -40.51 4.72
C SER A 33 22.30 -41.41 4.56
N ARG A 34 22.45 -42.49 3.81
CA ARG A 34 21.38 -43.46 3.56
C ARG A 34 21.36 -44.48 4.70
N PHE A 35 20.37 -44.38 5.57
CA PHE A 35 20.13 -45.36 6.61
C PHE A 35 19.47 -46.63 6.03
N ALA A 36 19.69 -47.79 6.67
CA ALA A 36 19.17 -49.08 6.22
C ALA A 36 17.64 -49.10 6.00
N TRP A 37 16.88 -48.31 6.77
CA TRP A 37 15.42 -48.20 6.63
C TRP A 37 14.95 -47.33 5.43
N ASN A 38 15.88 -46.71 4.71
CA ASN A 38 15.64 -46.00 3.45
C ASN A 38 15.94 -46.87 2.22
N GLU A 39 16.43 -48.10 2.39
CA GLU A 39 16.56 -49.04 1.28
C GLU A 39 15.17 -49.43 0.75
N GLY A 40 15.01 -49.40 -0.59
CA GLY A 40 13.74 -49.70 -1.26
C GLY A 40 12.72 -48.55 -1.33
N LYS A 41 12.97 -47.40 -0.69
CA LYS A 41 12.11 -46.20 -0.79
C LYS A 41 12.67 -45.19 -1.79
N THR A 42 12.64 -45.51 -3.07
CA THR A 42 12.88 -44.53 -4.13
C THR A 42 11.59 -43.78 -4.45
N PHE A 43 11.59 -42.45 -4.33
CA PHE A 43 10.53 -41.65 -4.94
C PHE A 43 10.72 -41.71 -6.46
N PRO A 44 9.71 -42.12 -7.25
CA PRO A 44 9.81 -42.08 -8.70
C PRO A 44 9.99 -40.63 -9.16
N GLY A 45 11.15 -40.34 -9.77
CA GLY A 45 11.39 -39.06 -10.41
C GLY A 45 10.45 -38.91 -11.59
N HIS A 46 9.48 -37.99 -11.51
CA HIS A 46 8.63 -37.63 -12.63
C HIS A 46 9.39 -36.66 -13.56
N LEU A 47 10.41 -37.18 -14.26
CA LEU A 47 10.94 -36.60 -15.49
C LEU A 47 10.36 -37.39 -16.66
N SER A 48 9.13 -37.09 -17.06
CA SER A 48 8.58 -37.49 -18.35
C SER A 48 7.43 -36.55 -18.72
N HIS A 49 7.50 -35.99 -19.92
CA HIS A 49 6.52 -35.15 -20.63
C HIS A 49 6.62 -33.62 -20.40
N PRO A 50 7.03 -32.85 -21.43
CA PRO A 50 6.66 -31.44 -21.49
C PRO A 50 5.14 -31.34 -21.72
N PRO A 51 4.40 -30.49 -20.99
CA PRO A 51 2.97 -30.37 -21.21
C PRO A 51 2.71 -29.75 -22.59
N GLU A 52 1.81 -30.39 -23.33
CA GLU A 52 1.36 -29.99 -24.66
C GLU A 52 0.88 -28.54 -24.71
N LYS A 53 1.28 -27.81 -25.76
CA LYS A 53 0.78 -26.47 -26.07
C LYS A 53 -0.71 -26.54 -26.38
N LYS A 54 -1.58 -26.16 -25.43
CA LYS A 54 -2.98 -25.85 -25.76
C LYS A 54 -3.05 -24.53 -26.52
N LYS A 55 -3.67 -24.61 -27.70
CA LYS A 55 -3.84 -23.53 -28.69
C LYS A 55 -4.52 -22.30 -28.07
N LYS A 56 -4.01 -21.11 -28.43
CA LYS A 56 -4.68 -19.82 -28.25
C LYS A 56 -6.07 -19.87 -28.90
N VAL A 57 -7.11 -19.56 -28.13
CA VAL A 57 -8.39 -19.12 -28.69
C VAL A 57 -8.32 -17.59 -28.77
N VAL A 58 -8.38 -17.09 -29.99
CA VAL A 58 -8.52 -15.67 -30.34
C VAL A 58 -10.01 -15.39 -30.52
N PRO A 59 -10.54 -14.27 -30.02
CA PRO A 59 -11.68 -13.62 -30.65
C PRO A 59 -11.20 -12.46 -31.53
N LEU A 60 -11.55 -12.53 -32.83
CA LEU A 60 -11.47 -11.45 -33.82
C LEU A 60 -12.60 -10.43 -33.55
N PRO A 61 -12.50 -9.18 -34.04
CA PRO A 61 -13.39 -8.08 -33.70
C PRO A 61 -14.69 -8.15 -34.52
N THR A 62 -15.73 -7.48 -34.02
CA THR A 62 -16.87 -7.11 -34.85
C THR A 62 -17.18 -5.64 -34.63
N SER A 63 -17.07 -4.92 -35.73
CA SER A 63 -17.46 -3.54 -35.99
C SER A 63 -18.93 -3.46 -36.43
N GLY A 64 -19.52 -2.28 -36.27
CA GLY A 64 -20.86 -1.87 -36.73
C GLY A 64 -21.59 -1.19 -35.57
N GLU A 65 -21.57 0.16 -35.45
CA GLU A 65 -22.48 1.11 -36.13
C GLU A 65 -23.95 0.83 -35.71
N ASP A 66 -24.76 1.75 -35.19
CA ASP A 66 -24.86 3.18 -35.50
C ASP A 66 -25.85 3.91 -34.55
N GLU A 67 -25.76 5.24 -34.57
CA GLU A 67 -26.82 6.27 -34.36
C GLU A 67 -27.63 6.38 -33.06
N GLY A 68 -27.84 7.65 -32.66
CA GLY A 68 -28.66 8.03 -31.52
C GLY A 68 -28.46 9.48 -31.06
N THR A 69 -28.50 10.42 -32.01
CA THR A 69 -28.64 11.86 -31.79
C THR A 69 -29.89 12.19 -30.95
N ASN A 70 -29.80 13.21 -30.10
CA ASN A 70 -30.97 13.94 -29.59
C ASN A 70 -30.54 15.36 -29.18
N GLU A 71 -30.43 16.22 -30.18
CA GLU A 71 -30.71 17.64 -30.06
C GLU A 71 -32.21 17.83 -29.85
N LEU A 72 -32.59 18.72 -28.93
CA LEU A 72 -33.93 19.27 -28.86
C LEU A 72 -33.81 20.78 -29.07
N GLU A 73 -33.99 21.19 -30.32
CA GLU A 73 -34.44 22.52 -30.70
C GLU A 73 -35.88 22.73 -30.20
N LEU A 74 -36.23 23.95 -29.80
CA LEU A 74 -37.59 24.45 -29.95
C LEU A 74 -37.59 25.96 -30.28
N HIS A 75 -37.75 26.20 -31.58
CA HIS A 75 -38.67 27.11 -32.26
C HIS A 75 -38.61 28.65 -32.09
N ASN A 76 -38.46 29.25 -33.27
CA ASN A 76 -38.60 30.65 -33.67
C ASN A 76 -39.99 31.26 -33.38
N ALA A 77 -39.99 32.59 -33.27
CA ALA A 77 -41.07 33.44 -33.78
C ALA A 77 -40.46 34.65 -34.51
N ASP A 78 -40.94 34.86 -35.73
CA ASP A 78 -40.57 35.89 -36.70
C ASP A 78 -41.18 37.28 -36.42
N MET A 79 -40.71 38.27 -37.21
CA MET A 79 -41.16 39.66 -37.38
C MET A 79 -40.70 40.67 -36.30
N ALA A 80 -40.12 41.83 -36.61
CA ALA A 80 -40.27 42.71 -37.79
C ALA A 80 -39.05 43.64 -37.99
N THR A 81 -38.75 43.97 -39.25
CA THR A 81 -37.86 45.06 -39.69
C THR A 81 -38.37 46.43 -39.25
N ALA A 82 -37.49 47.25 -38.66
CA ALA A 82 -37.64 48.70 -38.63
C ALA A 82 -36.26 49.36 -38.75
N GLU A 83 -36.18 50.28 -39.71
CA GLU A 83 -35.02 51.03 -40.13
C GLU A 83 -34.44 51.93 -39.02
N THR A 84 -33.15 52.18 -39.15
CA THR A 84 -32.29 53.10 -38.40
C THR A 84 -32.89 54.53 -38.29
N PRO A 85 -32.47 55.31 -37.28
CA PRO A 85 -31.53 56.36 -37.64
C PRO A 85 -30.37 56.56 -36.65
N SER A 86 -29.21 56.73 -37.25
CA SER A 86 -27.99 57.37 -36.74
C SER A 86 -28.19 58.40 -35.63
N THR A 87 -27.39 58.32 -34.56
CA THR A 87 -27.07 59.52 -33.76
C THR A 87 -25.68 59.41 -33.11
N SER A 88 -24.74 60.17 -33.68
CA SER A 88 -23.59 60.82 -33.02
C SER A 88 -22.70 59.97 -32.09
N GLU A 89 -21.66 59.36 -32.65
CA GLU A 89 -20.53 58.82 -31.88
C GLU A 89 -19.68 59.95 -31.28
N ASN A 90 -19.68 60.05 -29.95
CA ASN A 90 -18.70 60.82 -29.19
C ASN A 90 -17.49 59.90 -28.90
N PRO A 91 -16.26 60.19 -29.38
CA PRO A 91 -15.09 59.29 -29.26
C PRO A 91 -14.64 58.99 -27.82
N SER A 92 -15.10 59.81 -26.86
CA SER A 92 -14.69 59.71 -25.46
C SER A 92 -15.47 58.64 -24.68
N THR A 93 -16.69 58.32 -25.11
CA THR A 93 -17.57 57.37 -24.40
C THR A 93 -17.31 55.92 -24.86
N THR A 94 -16.99 55.71 -26.13
CA THR A 94 -16.72 54.38 -26.71
C THR A 94 -15.52 53.70 -26.06
N ASN A 95 -14.42 54.44 -25.82
CA ASN A 95 -13.24 53.95 -25.11
C ASN A 95 -13.54 53.48 -23.68
N SER A 96 -14.49 54.12 -22.99
CA SER A 96 -14.87 53.74 -21.62
C SER A 96 -15.69 52.46 -21.57
N VAL A 97 -16.51 52.20 -22.60
CA VAL A 97 -17.34 50.99 -22.70
C VAL A 97 -16.46 49.77 -23.00
N GLU A 98 -15.52 49.87 -23.93
CA GLU A 98 -14.59 48.78 -24.25
C GLU A 98 -13.70 48.39 -23.05
N VAL A 99 -13.23 49.38 -22.28
CA VAL A 99 -12.44 49.11 -21.05
C VAL A 99 -13.28 48.36 -20.00
N LEU A 100 -14.55 48.74 -19.84
CA LEU A 100 -15.46 48.08 -18.92
C LEU A 100 -15.82 46.65 -19.38
N GLU A 101 -15.96 46.43 -20.69
CA GLU A 101 -16.19 45.08 -21.25
C GLU A 101 -15.00 44.16 -20.98
N ILE A 102 -13.76 44.64 -21.17
CA ILE A 102 -12.55 43.88 -20.85
C ILE A 102 -12.50 43.53 -19.35
N GLU A 103 -12.82 44.47 -18.47
CA GLU A 103 -12.85 44.25 -17.03
C GLU A 103 -13.89 43.20 -16.63
N VAL A 104 -15.11 43.27 -17.18
CA VAL A 104 -16.17 42.27 -16.95
C VAL A 104 -15.70 40.88 -17.40
N ASP A 105 -15.01 40.79 -18.53
CA ASP A 105 -14.48 39.55 -19.04
C ASP A 105 -13.35 38.98 -18.16
N MET A 106 -12.46 39.82 -17.65
CA MET A 106 -11.42 39.41 -16.69
C MET A 106 -12.03 38.92 -15.38
N LEU A 107 -13.00 39.66 -14.82
CA LEU A 107 -13.70 39.29 -13.59
C LEU A 107 -14.52 38.01 -13.75
N ARG A 108 -15.08 37.73 -14.92
CA ARG A 108 -15.75 36.46 -15.23
C ARG A 108 -14.78 35.30 -15.23
N ARG A 109 -13.62 35.43 -15.89
CA ARG A 109 -12.57 34.39 -15.90
C ARG A 109 -12.04 34.11 -14.50
N GLU A 110 -11.82 35.15 -13.70
CA GLU A 110 -11.38 34.98 -12.30
C GLU A 110 -12.46 34.29 -11.46
N ASN A 111 -13.72 34.67 -11.60
CA ASN A 111 -14.83 33.97 -10.92
C ASN A 111 -14.92 32.50 -11.32
N GLU A 112 -14.75 32.17 -12.60
CA GLU A 112 -14.75 30.79 -13.07
C GLU A 112 -13.58 30.00 -12.48
N LYS A 113 -12.38 30.59 -12.47
CA LYS A 113 -11.19 30.00 -11.85
C LYS A 113 -11.41 29.76 -10.35
N LEU A 114 -11.95 30.73 -9.62
CA LEU A 114 -12.24 30.62 -8.19
C LEU A 114 -13.30 29.57 -7.88
N LYS A 115 -14.36 29.48 -8.70
CA LYS A 115 -15.37 28.43 -8.59
C LYS A 115 -14.77 27.04 -8.79
N ASN A 116 -13.92 26.87 -9.79
CA ASN A 116 -13.22 25.61 -10.05
C ASN A 116 -12.27 25.23 -8.90
N GLU A 117 -11.56 26.20 -8.32
CA GLU A 117 -10.70 25.95 -7.17
C GLU A 117 -11.50 25.58 -5.92
N LEU A 118 -12.64 26.24 -5.70
CA LEU A 118 -13.55 25.92 -4.60
C LEU A 118 -14.13 24.52 -4.73
N GLU A 119 -14.55 24.10 -5.93
CA GLU A 119 -15.04 22.73 -6.17
C GLU A 119 -13.94 21.68 -5.95
N LYS A 120 -12.70 21.96 -6.37
CA LYS A 120 -11.55 21.09 -6.05
C LYS A 120 -11.33 20.97 -4.53
N GLN A 121 -11.39 22.07 -3.79
CA GLN A 121 -11.24 22.05 -2.34
C GLN A 121 -12.33 21.24 -1.65
N LYS A 122 -13.59 21.34 -2.10
CA LYS A 122 -14.71 20.55 -1.56
C LYS A 122 -14.53 19.05 -1.78
N GLN A 123 -13.91 18.66 -2.89
CA GLN A 123 -13.71 17.25 -3.26
C GLN A 123 -12.45 16.64 -2.67
N THR A 124 -11.52 17.46 -2.19
CA THR A 124 -10.26 16.98 -1.63
C THR A 124 -10.49 16.41 -0.23
N PHE A 125 -9.99 15.20 -0.01
CA PHE A 125 -10.09 14.46 1.23
C PHE A 125 -8.97 14.88 2.19
N PHE A 126 -9.34 15.31 3.40
CA PHE A 126 -8.41 15.78 4.42
C PHE A 126 -8.66 15.09 5.76
N PHE A 127 -7.63 15.00 6.59
CA PHE A 127 -7.72 14.45 7.93
C PHE A 127 -8.69 15.25 8.81
N SER A 128 -8.76 16.57 8.63
CA SER A 128 -9.69 17.45 9.37
C SER A 128 -11.16 17.07 9.18
N GLN A 129 -11.53 16.45 8.05
CA GLN A 129 -12.91 16.02 7.76
C GLN A 129 -13.32 14.77 8.54
N ILE A 130 -12.35 13.99 9.04
CA ILE A 130 -12.60 12.74 9.77
C ILE A 130 -12.14 12.78 11.24
N SER A 131 -11.26 13.72 11.61
CA SER A 131 -10.59 13.74 12.91
C SER A 131 -11.53 13.85 14.12
N SER A 132 -12.72 14.43 13.94
CA SER A 132 -13.73 14.56 15.00
C SER A 132 -14.53 13.28 15.26
N ASN A 133 -14.41 12.25 14.41
CA ASN A 133 -15.19 11.02 14.50
C ASN A 133 -14.26 9.80 14.54
N SER A 134 -14.18 9.16 15.72
CA SER A 134 -13.32 8.00 15.96
C SER A 134 -13.63 6.81 15.04
N ASP A 135 -14.89 6.58 14.69
CA ASP A 135 -15.27 5.47 13.80
C ASP A 135 -14.75 5.70 12.38
N LYS A 136 -14.82 6.95 11.90
CA LYS A 136 -14.22 7.33 10.61
C LYS A 136 -12.71 7.19 10.66
N VAL A 137 -12.05 7.69 11.71
CA VAL A 137 -10.59 7.55 11.87
C VAL A 137 -10.21 6.08 11.85
N ARG A 138 -10.88 5.23 12.63
CA ARG A 138 -10.62 3.80 12.69
C ARG A 138 -10.87 3.10 11.38
N TYR A 139 -11.93 3.46 10.66
CA TYR A 139 -12.23 2.92 9.35
C TYR A 139 -11.10 3.22 8.34
N PHE A 140 -10.72 4.49 8.22
CA PHE A 140 -9.75 4.93 7.21
C PHE A 140 -8.31 4.59 7.56
N THR A 141 -7.92 4.65 8.84
CA THR A 141 -6.52 4.52 9.25
C THR A 141 -6.20 3.19 9.93
N GLY A 142 -7.20 2.49 10.46
CA GLY A 142 -7.01 1.35 11.35
C GLY A 142 -6.57 1.71 12.77
N LEU A 143 -6.34 2.99 13.07
CA LEU A 143 -5.93 3.50 14.39
C LEU A 143 -7.15 3.87 15.25
N PRO A 144 -7.04 3.83 16.59
CA PRO A 144 -8.20 3.97 17.46
C PRO A 144 -8.84 5.37 17.41
N ASP A 145 -8.03 6.43 17.30
CA ASP A 145 -8.50 7.81 17.35
C ASP A 145 -7.55 8.78 16.65
N ALA A 146 -8.00 10.03 16.51
CA ALA A 146 -7.22 11.10 15.90
C ALA A 146 -5.95 11.44 16.68
N ALA A 147 -5.97 11.30 18.02
CA ALA A 147 -4.80 11.57 18.85
C ALA A 147 -3.65 10.61 18.51
N THR A 148 -3.96 9.35 18.21
CA THR A 148 -2.97 8.35 17.80
C THR A 148 -2.37 8.67 16.43
N VAL A 149 -3.19 9.13 15.47
CA VAL A 149 -2.71 9.58 14.16
C VAL A 149 -1.78 10.78 14.30
N LEU A 150 -2.19 11.78 15.09
CA LEU A 150 -1.39 12.99 15.34
C LEU A 150 -0.11 12.68 16.10
N PHE A 151 -0.12 11.71 17.02
CA PHE A 151 1.09 11.23 17.68
C PHE A 151 2.08 10.63 16.69
N LEU A 152 1.62 9.80 15.75
CA LEU A 152 2.48 9.26 14.67
C LEU A 152 3.01 10.36 13.75
N GLU A 153 2.18 11.33 13.41
CA GLU A 153 2.61 12.51 12.62
C GLU A 153 3.68 13.31 13.37
N THR A 154 3.52 13.51 14.68
CA THR A 154 4.50 14.17 15.55
C THR A 154 5.80 13.38 15.65
N LEU A 155 5.74 12.05 15.59
CA LEU A 155 6.95 11.23 15.50
C LEU A 155 7.62 11.42 14.14
N LEU A 156 6.87 11.38 13.04
CA LEU A 156 7.40 11.56 11.69
C LEU A 156 8.05 12.93 11.50
N SER A 157 7.46 14.01 12.03
CA SER A 157 7.98 15.37 11.89
C SER A 157 9.32 15.60 12.60
N LYS A 158 9.72 14.71 13.52
CA LYS A 158 11.04 14.75 14.19
C LYS A 158 12.18 14.21 13.32
N PHE A 159 11.87 13.57 12.20
CA PHE A 159 12.86 12.98 11.31
C PHE A 159 12.89 13.71 9.97
N GLU A 160 14.07 13.76 9.36
CA GLU A 160 14.22 14.29 8.01
C GLU A 160 13.69 13.26 7.00
N LEU A 161 12.55 13.58 6.38
CA LEU A 161 11.92 12.72 5.39
C LEU A 161 12.68 12.80 4.06
N LYS A 162 13.35 11.71 3.70
CA LYS A 162 13.95 11.53 2.36
C LYS A 162 12.89 11.01 1.40
N TYR A 163 12.38 11.89 0.55
CA TYR A 163 11.34 11.53 -0.41
C TYR A 163 11.88 10.59 -1.48
N HIS A 164 11.12 9.54 -1.77
CA HIS A 164 11.50 8.47 -2.71
C HIS A 164 11.86 9.00 -4.11
N SER A 165 11.14 10.02 -4.59
CA SER A 165 11.35 10.60 -5.92
C SER A 165 12.22 11.87 -5.91
N ASP A 166 12.98 12.12 -4.84
CA ASP A 166 13.90 13.25 -4.68
C ASP A 166 13.26 14.66 -4.74
N TRP A 167 11.94 14.75 -4.63
CA TRP A 167 11.21 16.01 -4.52
C TRP A 167 10.19 15.95 -3.38
N THR A 168 10.04 17.10 -2.70
CA THR A 168 9.21 17.25 -1.50
C THR A 168 7.78 17.63 -1.87
N VAL A 169 6.81 17.02 -1.19
CA VAL A 169 5.39 17.32 -1.39
C VAL A 169 5.00 18.47 -0.47
N GLN A 170 5.11 19.70 -0.96
CA GLN A 170 4.89 20.91 -0.13
C GLN A 170 3.42 21.35 -0.04
N PHE A 171 2.60 21.03 -1.04
CA PHE A 171 1.19 21.46 -1.07
C PHE A 171 0.27 20.64 -0.14
N MET A 172 0.75 19.51 0.38
CA MET A 172 -0.03 18.60 1.22
C MET A 172 0.61 18.49 2.61
N PRO A 173 -0.13 18.79 3.69
CA PRO A 173 0.35 18.64 5.06
C PRO A 173 0.79 17.21 5.38
N LEU A 174 1.76 17.07 6.30
CA LEU A 174 2.29 15.75 6.69
C LEU A 174 1.20 14.81 7.24
N VAL A 175 0.23 15.34 7.98
CA VAL A 175 -0.90 14.55 8.50
C VAL A 175 -1.76 13.94 7.38
N ASP A 176 -1.93 14.64 6.26
CA ASP A 176 -2.71 14.14 5.12
C ASP A 176 -1.89 13.16 4.28
N GLN A 177 -0.57 13.37 4.16
CA GLN A 177 0.35 12.40 3.58
C GLN A 177 0.37 11.08 4.39
N LEU A 178 0.33 11.19 5.72
CA LEU A 178 0.20 10.05 6.62
C LEU A 178 -1.17 9.38 6.45
N LEU A 179 -2.26 10.14 6.41
CA LEU A 179 -3.61 9.61 6.18
C LEU A 179 -3.69 8.82 4.87
N LEU A 180 -3.18 9.38 3.77
CA LEU A 180 -3.11 8.72 2.46
C LEU A 180 -2.40 7.37 2.57
N THR A 181 -1.26 7.33 3.27
CA THR A 181 -0.48 6.11 3.48
C THR A 181 -1.24 5.09 4.32
N LEU A 182 -1.86 5.51 5.43
CA LEU A 182 -2.63 4.63 6.31
C LEU A 182 -3.88 4.08 5.61
N MET A 183 -4.59 4.88 4.82
CA MET A 183 -5.71 4.43 3.98
C MET A 183 -5.27 3.35 3.00
N LYS A 184 -4.12 3.55 2.36
CA LYS A 184 -3.58 2.54 1.43
C LYS A 184 -3.25 1.23 2.15
N LEU A 185 -2.62 1.29 3.32
CA LEU A 185 -2.28 0.10 4.11
C LEU A 185 -3.53 -0.60 4.67
N ARG A 186 -4.53 0.16 5.11
CA ARG A 186 -5.73 -0.37 5.76
C ARG A 186 -6.77 -0.91 4.77
N LEU A 187 -7.07 -0.13 3.74
CA LEU A 187 -8.15 -0.40 2.79
C LEU A 187 -7.67 -0.97 1.46
N ASN A 188 -6.35 -1.07 1.25
CA ASN A 188 -5.74 -1.49 -0.01
C ASN A 188 -6.21 -0.63 -1.21
N CYS A 189 -6.36 0.68 -1.00
CA CYS A 189 -6.77 1.60 -2.05
C CYS A 189 -5.77 1.62 -3.23
N GLY A 190 -6.31 1.68 -4.44
CA GLY A 190 -5.54 1.87 -5.66
C GLY A 190 -4.92 3.28 -5.73
N HIS A 191 -3.83 3.44 -6.48
CA HIS A 191 -3.14 4.74 -6.56
C HIS A 191 -4.01 5.79 -7.27
N LEU A 192 -4.84 5.37 -8.23
CA LEU A 192 -5.76 6.25 -8.93
C LEU A 192 -6.87 6.76 -8.00
N ASP A 193 -7.46 5.90 -7.17
CA ASP A 193 -8.48 6.29 -6.19
C ASP A 193 -7.92 7.30 -5.17
N LEU A 194 -6.72 7.05 -4.65
CA LEU A 194 -6.05 8.00 -3.75
C LEU A 194 -5.71 9.31 -4.47
N ALA A 195 -5.23 9.26 -5.70
CA ALA A 195 -4.93 10.44 -6.50
C ALA A 195 -6.19 11.32 -6.68
N THR A 196 -7.33 10.71 -6.97
CA THR A 196 -8.62 11.41 -7.07
C THR A 196 -9.05 12.00 -5.73
N ARG A 197 -9.05 11.22 -4.64
CA ARG A 197 -9.48 11.69 -3.31
C ARG A 197 -8.63 12.84 -2.80
N PHE A 198 -7.31 12.78 -2.98
CA PHE A 198 -6.39 13.79 -2.49
C PHE A 198 -6.03 14.86 -3.53
N ASN A 199 -6.74 14.88 -4.67
CA ASN A 199 -6.57 15.82 -5.77
C ASN A 199 -5.10 16.01 -6.17
N CYS A 200 -4.40 14.90 -6.41
CA CYS A 200 -2.99 14.87 -6.76
C CYS A 200 -2.71 13.85 -7.87
N SER A 201 -1.47 13.81 -8.36
CA SER A 201 -1.09 12.82 -9.38
C SER A 201 -0.83 11.44 -8.76
N THR A 202 -0.97 10.36 -9.54
CA THR A 202 -0.57 9.00 -9.11
C THR A 202 0.92 8.90 -8.79
N ALA A 203 1.75 9.72 -9.44
CA ALA A 203 3.17 9.85 -9.13
C ALA A 203 3.38 10.46 -7.73
N THR A 204 2.59 11.48 -7.36
CA THR A 204 2.59 12.07 -6.02
C THR A 204 2.19 11.04 -4.96
N VAL A 205 1.10 10.29 -5.19
CA VAL A 205 0.67 9.20 -4.29
C VAL A 205 1.79 8.18 -4.07
N THR A 206 2.46 7.78 -5.14
CA THR A 206 3.56 6.80 -5.08
C THR A 206 4.74 7.35 -4.28
N ASN A 207 5.13 8.61 -4.54
CA ASN A 207 6.21 9.27 -3.80
C ASN A 207 5.88 9.35 -2.29
N ILE A 208 4.68 9.81 -1.94
CA ILE A 208 4.22 9.88 -0.54
C ILE A 208 4.25 8.50 0.11
N PHE A 209 3.58 7.51 -0.51
CA PHE A 209 3.42 6.19 0.09
C PHE A 209 4.77 5.53 0.40
N LEU A 210 5.70 5.53 -0.56
CA LEU A 210 7.01 4.91 -0.35
C LEU A 210 7.84 5.66 0.70
N THR A 211 7.77 7.00 0.70
CA THR A 211 8.47 7.84 1.67
C THR A 211 7.97 7.59 3.09
N ILE A 212 6.67 7.66 3.32
CA ILE A 212 6.08 7.51 4.65
C ILE A 212 6.21 6.07 5.14
N VAL A 213 6.06 5.04 4.28
CA VAL A 213 6.30 3.64 4.68
C VAL A 213 7.75 3.42 5.12
N SER A 214 8.72 3.99 4.40
CA SER A 214 10.14 3.91 4.79
C SER A 214 10.37 4.60 6.14
N ALA A 215 9.84 5.81 6.33
CA ALA A 215 9.98 6.55 7.58
C ALA A 215 9.30 5.83 8.76
N LEU A 216 8.10 5.25 8.54
CA LEU A 216 7.42 4.44 9.55
C LEU A 216 8.22 3.19 9.93
N TYR A 217 8.92 2.57 8.97
CA TYR A 217 9.83 1.47 9.26
C TYR A 217 10.98 1.93 10.17
N ASP A 218 11.65 3.03 9.85
CA ASP A 218 12.77 3.54 10.67
C ASP A 218 12.29 3.91 12.08
N ILE A 219 11.12 4.52 12.22
CA ILE A 219 10.60 4.94 13.52
C ILE A 219 10.10 3.75 14.34
N LEU A 220 9.22 2.93 13.77
CA LEU A 220 8.50 1.91 14.51
C LEU A 220 9.31 0.62 14.65
N TYR A 221 10.07 0.23 13.62
CA TYR A 221 10.88 -0.98 13.66
C TYR A 221 12.25 -0.69 14.26
N VAL A 222 13.06 0.18 13.64
CA VAL A 222 14.42 0.45 14.11
C VAL A 222 14.38 1.20 15.45
N GLY A 223 13.58 2.26 15.54
CA GLY A 223 13.48 3.10 16.73
C GLY A 223 12.81 2.41 17.93
N MET A 224 11.77 1.60 17.71
CA MET A 224 11.01 1.00 18.82
C MET A 224 11.16 -0.50 18.99
N LEU A 225 11.41 -1.31 17.95
CA LEU A 225 11.35 -2.77 18.07
C LEU A 225 12.74 -3.42 18.13
N GLU A 226 13.67 -3.02 17.25
CA GLU A 226 14.95 -3.69 17.04
C GLU A 226 15.76 -3.85 18.33
N ASN A 227 15.81 -2.80 19.15
CA ASN A 227 16.55 -2.79 20.42
C ASN A 227 15.70 -3.12 21.67
N ASN A 228 14.38 -3.28 21.53
CA ASN A 228 13.47 -3.47 22.66
C ASN A 228 12.83 -4.87 22.72
N ILE A 229 13.47 -5.87 22.09
CA ILE A 229 13.04 -7.26 22.22
C ILE A 229 13.15 -7.68 23.71
N PRO A 230 12.05 -8.11 24.36
CA PRO A 230 12.07 -8.50 25.76
C PRO A 230 13.13 -9.56 26.08
N SER A 231 13.74 -9.44 27.25
CA SER A 231 14.64 -10.47 27.78
C SER A 231 13.85 -11.73 28.18
N THR A 232 14.52 -12.88 28.25
CA THR A 232 13.91 -14.11 28.79
C THR A 232 13.33 -13.90 30.18
N ALA A 233 14.06 -13.19 31.05
CA ALA A 233 13.61 -12.86 32.40
C ALA A 233 12.30 -12.05 32.39
N LYS A 234 12.19 -11.05 31.52
CA LYS A 234 10.96 -10.24 31.38
C LYS A 234 9.79 -11.05 30.81
N ASN A 235 10.06 -12.03 29.96
CA ASN A 235 9.01 -12.92 29.44
C ASN A 235 8.52 -13.94 30.47
N GLN A 236 9.39 -14.36 31.40
CA GLN A 236 9.01 -15.32 32.44
C GLN A 236 7.97 -14.76 33.41
N THR A 237 7.99 -13.45 33.67
CA THR A 237 7.00 -12.80 34.55
C THR A 237 5.57 -12.82 33.99
N SER A 238 5.42 -13.04 32.69
CA SER A 238 4.14 -13.04 31.96
C SER A 238 3.93 -14.31 31.15
N LEU A 239 4.56 -15.43 31.56
CA LEU A 239 4.51 -16.71 30.84
C LEU A 239 3.12 -17.37 31.00
N PRO A 240 2.33 -17.54 29.91
CA PRO A 240 1.05 -18.24 29.99
C PRO A 240 1.26 -19.74 30.27
N GLU A 241 0.24 -20.38 30.85
CA GLU A 241 0.24 -21.81 31.21
C GLU A 241 0.70 -22.71 30.06
N CYS A 242 0.15 -22.47 28.86
CA CYS A 242 0.41 -23.25 27.66
C CYS A 242 1.86 -23.18 27.17
N PHE A 243 2.63 -22.18 27.63
CA PHE A 243 4.04 -22.01 27.28
C PHE A 243 5.01 -22.41 28.39
N ARG A 244 4.54 -22.95 29.52
CA ARG A 244 5.42 -23.48 30.58
C ARG A 244 6.46 -24.51 30.10
N PRO A 245 6.17 -25.39 29.11
CA PRO A 245 7.20 -26.29 28.57
C PRO A 245 8.34 -25.57 27.83
N PHE A 246 8.17 -24.29 27.51
CA PHE A 246 9.12 -23.48 26.75
C PHE A 246 9.57 -22.23 27.54
N PRO A 247 10.21 -22.39 28.72
CA PRO A 247 10.52 -21.29 29.63
C PRO A 247 11.56 -20.30 29.08
N ASN A 248 12.33 -20.73 28.07
CA ASN A 248 13.33 -19.92 27.38
C ASN A 248 12.82 -19.33 26.05
N CYS A 249 11.53 -19.50 25.74
CA CYS A 249 10.93 -18.94 24.53
C CYS A 249 10.87 -17.41 24.61
N ARG A 250 11.65 -16.75 23.76
CA ARG A 250 11.69 -15.28 23.69
C ARG A 250 10.69 -14.69 22.70
N ILE A 251 10.53 -15.36 21.57
CA ILE A 251 9.80 -14.88 20.40
C ILE A 251 9.06 -16.09 19.82
N VAL A 252 7.80 -15.89 19.43
CA VAL A 252 7.08 -16.83 18.58
C VAL A 252 7.10 -16.28 17.16
N LEU A 253 7.61 -17.09 16.23
CA LEU A 253 7.63 -16.76 14.81
C LEU A 253 6.46 -17.47 14.14
N ASP A 254 5.62 -16.71 13.45
CA ASP A 254 4.58 -17.23 12.58
C ASP A 254 4.88 -16.84 11.12
N CYS A 255 4.58 -17.74 10.19
CA CYS A 255 4.77 -17.51 8.77
C CYS A 255 3.40 -17.39 8.11
N THR A 256 3.05 -16.19 7.65
CA THR A 256 1.84 -15.98 6.87
C THR A 256 2.17 -15.94 5.38
N GLU A 257 1.39 -16.65 4.56
CA GLU A 257 1.46 -16.60 3.10
C GLU A 257 0.23 -15.89 2.55
N VAL A 258 0.43 -14.79 1.83
CA VAL A 258 -0.64 -14.05 1.15
C VAL A 258 -0.52 -14.27 -0.34
N ALA A 259 -1.61 -14.68 -1.00
CA ALA A 259 -1.63 -14.82 -2.45
C ALA A 259 -1.43 -13.46 -3.12
N VAL A 260 -0.60 -13.42 -4.16
CA VAL A 260 -0.33 -12.20 -4.92
C VAL A 260 -0.54 -12.43 -6.42
N SER A 261 -0.71 -11.35 -7.17
CA SER A 261 -0.72 -11.41 -8.63
C SER A 261 0.60 -11.98 -9.13
N LYS A 262 0.53 -12.67 -10.28
CA LYS A 262 1.71 -13.25 -10.93
C LYS A 262 2.58 -12.11 -11.48
N PRO A 263 3.83 -11.95 -11.01
CA PRO A 263 4.77 -10.98 -11.57
C PRO A 263 5.05 -11.31 -13.05
N GLU A 264 5.30 -10.27 -13.84
CA GLU A 264 5.70 -10.43 -15.24
C GLU A 264 7.08 -11.06 -15.37
N ARG A 265 8.00 -10.68 -14.46
CA ARG A 265 9.36 -11.20 -14.49
C ARG A 265 9.41 -12.61 -13.90
N LEU A 266 9.95 -13.54 -14.67
CA LEU A 266 10.04 -14.96 -14.30
C LEU A 266 10.91 -15.21 -13.06
N ASP A 267 11.96 -14.41 -12.86
CA ASP A 267 12.84 -14.48 -11.68
C ASP A 267 12.04 -14.22 -10.40
N THR A 268 11.27 -13.14 -10.39
CA THR A 268 10.42 -12.72 -9.28
C THR A 268 9.28 -13.70 -9.07
N GLN A 269 8.71 -14.20 -10.18
CA GLN A 269 7.70 -15.25 -10.12
C GLN A 269 8.25 -16.51 -9.45
N SER A 270 9.48 -16.92 -9.77
CA SER A 270 10.12 -18.10 -9.18
C SER A 270 10.34 -17.97 -7.67
N HIS A 271 10.77 -16.78 -7.22
CA HIS A 271 10.99 -16.51 -5.80
C HIS A 271 9.69 -16.48 -4.99
N LEU A 272 8.61 -15.97 -5.59
CA LEU A 272 7.31 -15.86 -4.93
C LEU A 272 6.46 -17.12 -5.12
N TYR A 273 6.87 -18.11 -5.90
CA TYR A 273 6.04 -19.31 -6.13
C TYR A 273 6.04 -20.23 -4.90
N SER A 274 4.87 -20.40 -4.29
CA SER A 274 4.65 -21.38 -3.23
C SER A 274 4.23 -22.70 -3.86
N GLN A 275 5.14 -23.67 -3.86
CA GLN A 275 4.84 -25.04 -4.29
C GLN A 275 3.68 -25.64 -3.48
N TYR A 276 3.64 -25.35 -2.18
CA TYR A 276 2.58 -25.81 -1.28
C TYR A 276 1.20 -25.27 -1.67
N LYS A 277 1.10 -23.99 -2.08
CA LYS A 277 -0.17 -23.34 -2.46
C LYS A 277 -0.46 -23.39 -3.96
N GLY A 278 0.47 -23.93 -4.76
CA GLY A 278 0.39 -23.99 -6.23
C GLY A 278 0.28 -22.63 -6.93
N ARG A 279 0.66 -21.54 -6.26
CA ARG A 279 0.46 -20.16 -6.74
C ARG A 279 1.54 -19.22 -6.23
N THR A 280 1.59 -18.02 -6.81
CA THR A 280 2.48 -16.97 -6.34
C THR A 280 1.96 -16.36 -5.04
N THR A 281 2.81 -16.30 -4.02
CA THR A 281 2.51 -15.81 -2.67
C THR A 281 3.64 -14.93 -2.16
N HIS A 282 3.30 -13.85 -1.46
CA HIS A 282 4.25 -13.16 -0.60
C HIS A 282 4.27 -13.84 0.78
N LYS A 283 5.47 -14.13 1.28
CA LYS A 283 5.66 -14.77 2.58
C LYS A 283 6.13 -13.73 3.58
N THR A 284 5.43 -13.62 4.71
CA THR A 284 5.74 -12.66 5.75
C THR A 284 5.96 -13.39 7.06
N LEU A 285 7.08 -13.07 7.72
CA LEU A 285 7.36 -13.50 9.09
C LEU A 285 6.70 -12.52 10.05
N ILE A 286 5.78 -13.02 10.88
CA ILE A 286 5.18 -12.27 11.97
C ILE A 286 5.89 -12.67 13.26
N VAL A 287 6.44 -11.65 13.92
CA VAL A 287 7.18 -11.80 15.17
C VAL A 287 6.25 -11.42 16.31
N HIS A 288 5.83 -12.40 17.10
CA HIS A 288 5.09 -12.14 18.33
C HIS A 288 6.08 -12.01 19.49
N THR A 289 6.25 -10.78 19.97
CA THR A 289 6.98 -10.50 21.21
C THR A 289 5.98 -10.42 22.36
N ARG A 290 6.31 -11.05 23.50
CA ARG A 290 5.45 -11.00 24.69
C ARG A 290 5.68 -9.67 25.39
N ARG A 291 4.71 -8.77 25.32
CA ARG A 291 4.77 -7.51 26.07
C ARG A 291 4.35 -7.79 27.51
N SER A 292 5.22 -7.49 28.48
CA SER A 292 4.81 -7.42 29.88
C SER A 292 4.02 -6.13 30.08
N GLU A 293 2.70 -6.19 29.91
CA GLU A 293 1.83 -5.16 30.49
C GLU A 293 0.88 -5.85 31.46
N GLU A 294 0.84 -5.30 32.66
CA GLU A 294 -0.08 -5.67 33.73
C GLU A 294 -1.51 -5.72 33.19
N LYS A 295 -2.18 -6.85 33.46
CA LYS A 295 -3.63 -7.05 33.30
C LYS A 295 -4.17 -6.87 31.88
N GLN A 296 -4.00 -7.88 31.04
CA GLN A 296 -4.99 -8.18 30.02
C GLN A 296 -5.87 -9.33 30.49
N THR A 297 -7.07 -8.96 30.92
CA THR A 297 -8.23 -9.81 31.18
C THR A 297 -8.43 -10.74 30.00
N TYR A 298 -8.33 -12.04 30.23
CA TYR A 298 -8.68 -13.06 29.26
C TYR A 298 -10.18 -12.94 28.94
N LEU A 299 -10.50 -12.50 27.72
CA LEU A 299 -11.77 -12.86 27.09
C LEU A 299 -11.51 -14.18 26.36
N GLN A 300 -11.98 -15.25 26.99
CA GLN A 300 -12.21 -16.55 26.36
C GLN A 300 -13.19 -16.38 25.18
N CYS A 301 -12.80 -16.92 24.02
CA CYS A 301 -13.73 -17.60 23.14
C CYS A 301 -13.46 -19.10 23.29
#